data_AF-H9FBL1-F1
#
_entry.id   AF-H9FBL1-F1
#
_cell.length_a   1.000
_cell.length_b   1.000
_cell.length_c   1.000
_cell.angle_alpha   90.00
_cell.angle_beta   90.00
_cell.angle_gamma   90.00
#
_symmetry.space_group_name_H-M   'P 1'
#
loop_
_entity.id
_entity.type
_entity.pdbx_description
1 polymer ?
#
loop_
_entity_poly.entity_id
_entity_poly.type
_entity_poly.pdbx_seq_one_letter_code
_entity_poly.pdbx_strand_id
1 'polypeptide(L)' 'AQFVAEYEPVLIEILVEVMDPSFVCLKIGACPSAHKPLLGTEKCVWGPSYWCQNTETAAQCNAVEHCKRHVWN' A
#
# COMPACT_ATOMS: atom_id res chain seq x y z
N ALA A 1 -19.99 -28.73 -0.78
CA ALA A 1 -20.00 -28.07 0.54
C ALA A 1 -21.44 -27.75 0.94
N GLN A 2 -22.27 -28.76 1.22
CA GLN A 2 -23.70 -28.58 1.52
C GLN A 2 -23.94 -27.76 2.79
N PHE A 3 -23.07 -27.96 3.79
CA PHE A 3 -23.14 -27.22 5.05
C PHE A 3 -22.94 -25.71 4.87
N VAL A 4 -21.95 -25.29 4.07
CA VAL A 4 -21.72 -23.86 3.81
C VAL A 4 -22.89 -23.26 3.05
N ALA A 5 -23.36 -23.91 1.98
CA ALA A 5 -24.48 -23.40 1.18
C ALA A 5 -25.78 -23.22 1.99
N GLU A 6 -26.04 -24.08 2.98
CA GLU A 6 -27.23 -24.02 3.83
C GLU A 6 -27.14 -22.89 4.88
N TYR A 7 -26.01 -22.78 5.57
CA TYR A 7 -25.88 -21.90 6.74
C TYR A 7 -25.20 -20.56 6.45
N GLU A 8 -24.54 -20.39 5.30
CA GLU A 8 -23.94 -19.13 4.87
C GLU A 8 -24.90 -17.93 4.99
N PRO A 9 -26.12 -17.94 4.41
CA PRO A 9 -26.97 -16.76 4.43
C PRO A 9 -27.30 -16.30 5.86
N VAL A 10 -27.56 -17.25 6.75
CA VAL A 10 -27.85 -16.98 8.18
C VAL A 10 -26.62 -16.42 8.89
N LEU A 11 -25.44 -16.98 8.61
CA LEU A 11 -24.19 -16.50 9.22
C LEU A 11 -23.82 -15.10 8.72
N ILE A 12 -24.01 -14.80 7.44
CA ILE A 12 -23.75 -13.47 6.88
C ILE A 12 -24.69 -12.43 7.48
N GLU A 13 -25.97 -12.76 7.67
CA GLU A 13 -26.93 -11.86 8.31
C GLU A 13 -26.48 -11.46 9.72
N ILE A 14 -26.11 -12.43 10.55
CA ILE A 14 -25.58 -12.17 11.90
C ILE A 14 -24.30 -11.34 11.83
N LEU A 15 -23.40 -11.65 10.89
CA LEU A 15 -22.14 -10.93 10.73
C LEU A 15 -22.37 -9.46 10.36
N VAL A 16 -23.35 -9.15 9.50
CA VAL A 16 -23.66 -7.77 9.13
C VAL A 16 -24.11 -6.94 10.33
N GLU A 17 -24.79 -7.53 11.32
CA GLU A 17 -25.23 -6.81 12.52
C GLU A 17 -24.09 -6.47 13.48
N VAL A 18 -23.06 -7.32 13.58
CA VAL A 18 -21.99 -7.19 14.58
C VAL A 18 -20.69 -6.61 14.03
N MET A 19 -20.53 -6.60 12.71
CA MET A 19 -19.32 -6.12 12.06
C MET A 19 -19.35 -4.61 11.84
N ASP A 20 -18.26 -3.94 12.18
CA ASP A 20 -18.06 -2.54 11.84
C ASP A 20 -17.80 -2.38 10.32
N PRO A 21 -18.62 -1.59 9.60
CA PRO A 21 -18.48 -1.43 8.14
C PRO A 21 -17.11 -0.86 7.73
N SER A 22 -16.53 0.03 8.54
CA SER A 22 -15.22 0.63 8.23
C SER A 22 -14.12 -0.42 8.34
N PHE A 23 -14.15 -1.24 9.37
CA PHE A 23 -13.23 -2.35 9.57
C PHE A 23 -13.33 -3.37 8.44
N VAL A 24 -14.54 -3.78 8.06
CA VAL A 24 -14.75 -4.74 6.96
C VAL A 24 -14.22 -4.17 5.66
N CYS A 25 -14.61 -2.95 5.30
CA CYS A 25 -14.19 -2.27 4.08
C CYS A 25 -12.66 -2.12 4.00
N LEU A 26 -11.99 -1.86 5.13
CA LEU A 26 -10.53 -1.85 5.21
C LEU A 26 -9.92 -3.24 4.98
N LYS A 27 -10.49 -4.29 5.58
CA LYS A 27 -9.94 -5.65 5.48
C LYS A 27 -10.16 -6.30 4.11
N ILE A 28 -11.29 -6.02 3.45
CA ILE A 28 -11.58 -6.56 2.12
C ILE A 28 -10.99 -5.71 0.99
N GLY A 29 -10.34 -4.58 1.30
CA GLY A 29 -9.73 -3.72 0.29
C GLY A 29 -10.71 -2.84 -0.48
N ALA A 30 -11.94 -2.66 0.03
CA ALA A 30 -12.94 -1.80 -0.60
C ALA A 30 -12.75 -0.31 -0.25
N CYS A 31 -12.03 -0.02 0.83
CA CYS A 31 -11.79 1.34 1.30
C CYS A 31 -10.49 1.92 0.70
N PRO A 32 -10.44 3.20 0.29
CA PRO A 32 -9.24 3.83 -0.28
C PRO A 32 -7.99 3.66 0.59
N SER A 33 -8.13 3.79 1.91
CA SER A 33 -7.04 3.63 2.88
C SER A 33 -6.52 2.19 3.00
N ALA A 34 -7.25 1.20 2.48
CA ALA A 34 -6.79 -0.19 2.44
C ALA A 34 -5.79 -0.44 1.30
N HIS A 35 -5.78 0.42 0.28
CA HIS A 35 -4.87 0.29 -0.84
C HIS A 35 -3.47 0.67 -0.37
N LYS A 36 -2.56 -0.29 -0.44
CA LYS A 36 -1.14 0.04 -0.40
C LYS A 36 -0.80 0.81 -1.68
N PRO A 37 0.06 1.84 -1.60
CA PRO A 37 0.53 2.51 -2.81
C PRO A 37 1.09 1.48 -3.78
N LEU A 38 0.68 1.57 -5.05
CA LEU A 38 1.19 0.67 -6.09
C LEU A 38 2.71 0.84 -6.19
N LEU A 39 3.43 -0.24 -6.52
CA LEU A 39 4.87 -0.15 -6.76
C LEU A 39 5.14 0.92 -7.84
N GLY A 40 6.07 1.82 -7.57
CA GLY A 40 6.38 2.93 -8.48
C GLY A 40 5.54 4.20 -8.27
N THR A 41 4.65 4.26 -7.28
CA THR A 41 3.99 5.53 -6.90
C THR A 41 4.93 6.46 -6.12
N GLU A 42 5.72 5.89 -5.21
CA GLU A 42 6.75 6.62 -4.46
C GLU A 42 7.96 6.91 -5.35
N LYS A 43 8.28 8.19 -5.56
CA LYS A 43 9.34 8.57 -6.52
C LYS A 43 10.72 8.01 -6.17
N CYS A 44 11.01 7.82 -4.89
CA CYS A 44 12.29 7.25 -4.43
C CYS A 44 12.48 5.77 -4.86
N VAL A 45 11.41 5.06 -5.24
CA VAL A 45 11.52 3.69 -5.78
C VAL A 45 11.75 3.64 -7.29
N TRP A 46 11.79 4.79 -7.98
CA TRP A 46 12.07 4.85 -9.43
C TRP A 46 13.54 4.55 -9.77
N GLY A 47 14.42 4.57 -8.77
CA GLY A 47 15.83 4.24 -8.91
C GLY A 47 16.75 5.45 -9.08
N PRO A 48 18.08 5.21 -9.19
CA PRO A 48 19.10 6.26 -9.10
C PRO A 48 18.99 7.35 -10.14
N SER A 49 18.38 7.07 -11.29
CA SER A 49 18.09 8.07 -12.32
C SER A 49 17.21 9.22 -11.81
N TYR A 50 16.33 8.95 -10.83
CA TYR A 50 15.53 9.98 -10.17
C TYR A 50 16.27 10.62 -8.98
N TRP A 51 16.67 9.81 -8.00
CA TRP A 51 17.20 10.35 -6.74
C TRP A 51 18.65 10.82 -6.82
N CYS A 52 19.41 10.49 -7.87
CA CYS A 52 20.70 11.14 -8.16
C CYS A 52 20.61 12.13 -9.34
N GLN A 53 19.42 12.58 -9.71
CA GLN A 53 19.26 13.63 -10.72
C GLN A 53 19.86 14.96 -10.26
N ASN A 54 19.64 15.33 -8.98
CA ASN A 54 20.23 16.51 -8.35
C ASN A 54 20.20 16.36 -6.81
N THR A 55 20.77 17.33 -6.10
CA THR A 55 20.82 17.35 -4.62
C THR A 55 19.45 17.39 -3.95
N GLU A 56 18.45 17.98 -4.58
CA GLU A 56 17.09 18.09 -4.03
C GLU A 56 16.40 16.72 -4.00
N THR A 57 16.38 16.01 -5.13
CA THR A 57 15.80 14.66 -5.19
C THR A 57 16.59 13.65 -4.37
N ALA A 58 17.91 13.84 -4.25
CA ALA A 58 18.75 13.03 -3.38
C ALA A 58 18.44 13.24 -1.90
N ALA A 59 18.18 14.49 -1.48
CA ALA A 59 17.77 14.80 -0.11
C ALA A 59 16.38 14.25 0.19
N GLN A 60 15.43 14.37 -0.74
CA GLN A 60 14.09 13.81 -0.61
C GLN A 60 14.10 12.30 -0.35
N CYS A 61 15.05 11.58 -0.95
CA CYS A 61 15.19 10.13 -0.83
C CYS A 61 16.26 9.68 0.18
N ASN A 62 16.80 10.59 1.02
CA ASN A 62 17.87 10.31 1.98
C ASN A 62 19.10 9.61 1.37
N ALA A 63 19.46 10.00 0.15
CA ALA A 63 20.44 9.30 -0.67
C ALA A 63 21.61 10.18 -1.14
N VAL A 64 21.73 11.39 -0.58
CA VAL A 64 22.78 12.37 -0.90
C VAL A 64 24.19 11.78 -0.85
N GLU A 65 24.51 11.04 0.21
CA GLU A 65 25.85 10.47 0.37
C GLU A 65 26.16 9.37 -0.64
N HIS A 66 25.15 8.60 -1.05
CA HIS A 66 25.31 7.64 -2.13
C HIS A 66 25.60 8.36 -3.46
N CYS A 67 24.80 9.36 -3.83
CA CYS A 67 24.98 10.08 -5.09
C CYS A 67 26.34 10.78 -5.15
N LYS A 68 26.76 11.44 -4.06
CA LYS A 68 28.10 12.04 -3.97
C LYS A 68 29.18 11.00 -4.20
N ARG A 69 29.13 9.85 -3.51
CA ARG A 69 30.20 8.86 -3.55
C ARG A 69 30.28 8.09 -4.86
N HIS A 70 29.13 7.76 -5.46
CA HIS A 70 29.04 6.76 -6.52
C HIS A 70 28.56 7.29 -7.88
N VAL A 71 28.02 8.51 -7.95
CA VAL A 71 27.39 9.02 -9.18
C VAL A 71 27.95 10.38 -9.62
N TRP A 72 28.15 11.33 -8.71
CA TRP A 72 28.58 12.70 -9.03
C TRP A 72 30.09 12.97 -8.84
N ASN A 73 30.85 11.98 -8.39
CA ASN A 73 32.30 12.06 -8.29
C ASN A 73 32.96 11.99 -9.67
#